data_AF-A0A1C6RLS5-F1
#
_entry.id   AF-A0A1C6RLS5-F1
#
_cell.length_a   1.000
_cell.length_b   1.000
_cell.length_c   1.000
_cell.angle_alpha   90.00
_cell.angle_beta   90.00
_cell.angle_gamma   90.00
#
_symmetry.space_group_name_H-M   'P 1'
#
loop_
_entity.id
_entity.type
_entity.pdbx_description
1 polymer ?
#
loop_
_entity_poly.entity_id
_entity_poly.type
_entity_poly.pdbx_seq_one_letter_code
_entity_poly.pdbx_strand_id
1 'polypeptide(L)'
;MPPIEEIVTAVHSALSWRRFHGPVTLYADTSTARYFHDHGLADIYDSIRTSEVDGIDTSRFSPTVYFSLPKIVALRHSAAPVAILDLDFFLRGPIRPPGDREFVFAHHETLDRRIYPRFTDLTNPHNLQFPGWRDDLPACNMAFAAFGSQAHLDAYTESALAYAEDNAAPGDLHPVARVTFAEQRLVAYWADRLGLTMRPLTASTWDVGAGKWTRGEPDAMFHHTWHAKRLLDPSGRDRLRARLVQELLDRFPDAARLLAGVPELGPFLRRQSPRSATAGTVPPATPDTHPTTPHRSARQDQQPYAAETSPPTATT
;
A
#
# COMPACT_ATOMS: atom_id res chain seq x y z
N MET A 1 -2.44 17.35 9.22
CA MET A 1 -3.39 16.39 9.80
C MET A 1 -3.64 15.29 8.78
N PRO A 2 -3.46 14.01 9.13
CA PRO A 2 -3.69 12.91 8.20
C PRO A 2 -5.18 12.83 7.77
N PRO A 3 -5.48 12.44 6.53
CA PRO A 3 -6.83 12.09 6.12
C PRO A 3 -7.43 10.99 7.01
N ILE A 4 -8.73 11.10 7.32
CA ILE A 4 -9.46 10.15 8.19
C ILE A 4 -9.31 8.71 7.70
N GLU A 5 -9.44 8.49 6.39
CA GLU A 5 -9.29 7.17 5.78
C GLU A 5 -7.90 6.55 6.04
N GLU A 6 -6.85 7.35 6.15
CA GLU A 6 -5.48 6.86 6.43
C GLU A 6 -5.30 6.47 7.89
N ILE A 7 -5.93 7.20 8.81
CA ILE A 7 -5.93 6.85 10.24
C ILE A 7 -6.64 5.49 10.43
N VAL A 8 -7.82 5.33 9.84
CA VAL A 8 -8.61 4.09 9.97
C VAL A 8 -7.86 2.91 9.37
N THR A 9 -7.22 3.10 8.21
CA THR A 9 -6.43 2.02 7.59
C THR A 9 -5.15 1.72 8.36
N ALA A 10 -4.50 2.71 8.97
CA ALA A 10 -3.32 2.49 9.81
C ALA A 10 -3.67 1.65 11.04
N VAL A 11 -4.82 1.93 11.66
CA VAL A 11 -5.34 1.14 12.79
C VAL A 11 -5.66 -0.29 12.34
N HIS A 12 -6.32 -0.47 11.19
CA HIS A 12 -6.52 -1.79 10.59
C HIS A 12 -5.19 -2.52 10.34
N SER A 13 -4.21 -1.83 9.76
CA SER A 13 -2.91 -2.39 9.40
C SER A 13 -2.23 -2.97 10.62
N ALA A 14 -2.03 -2.16 11.67
CA ALA A 14 -1.39 -2.57 12.91
C ALA A 14 -2.15 -3.71 13.63
N LEU A 15 -3.47 -3.56 13.81
CA LEU A 15 -4.27 -4.58 14.51
C LEU A 15 -4.36 -5.90 13.73
N SER A 16 -4.46 -5.84 12.39
CA SER A 16 -4.45 -7.03 11.55
C SER A 16 -3.13 -7.78 11.63
N TRP A 17 -2.00 -7.06 11.58
CA TRP A 17 -0.69 -7.66 11.73
C TRP A 17 -0.53 -8.33 13.10
N ARG A 18 -0.85 -7.61 14.18
CA ARG A 18 -0.73 -8.13 15.55
C ARG A 18 -1.55 -9.38 15.78
N ARG A 19 -2.79 -9.41 15.25
CA ARG A 19 -3.67 -10.57 15.36
C ARG A 19 -3.09 -11.83 14.69
N PHE A 20 -2.38 -11.68 13.57
CA PHE A 20 -1.95 -12.83 12.77
C PHE A 20 -0.47 -13.19 12.92
N HIS A 21 0.40 -12.21 13.21
CA HIS A 21 1.85 -12.34 13.07
C HIS A 21 2.64 -11.80 14.26
N GLY A 22 2.00 -11.13 15.23
CA GLY A 22 2.65 -10.68 16.46
C GLY A 22 3.16 -9.23 16.39
N PRO A 23 4.28 -8.89 17.05
CA PRO A 23 4.66 -7.50 17.27
C PRO A 23 4.76 -6.65 15.99
N VAL A 24 4.39 -5.37 16.11
CA VAL A 24 4.48 -4.38 15.03
C VAL A 24 5.16 -3.10 15.52
N THR A 25 6.06 -2.57 14.71
CA THR A 25 6.76 -1.30 14.96
C THR A 25 6.31 -0.26 13.95
N LEU A 26 5.93 0.92 14.43
CA LEU A 26 5.72 2.09 13.57
C LEU A 26 7.05 2.80 13.36
N TYR A 27 7.47 2.94 12.10
CA TYR A 27 8.51 3.89 11.71
C TYR A 27 7.84 5.16 11.21
N ALA A 28 8.10 6.29 11.86
CA ALA A 28 7.46 7.56 11.54
C ALA A 28 8.34 8.73 11.98
N ASP A 29 8.17 9.91 11.37
CA ASP A 29 8.81 11.11 11.87
C ASP A 29 8.28 11.51 13.26
N THR A 30 9.03 12.36 13.98
CA THR A 30 8.65 12.83 15.32
C THR A 30 7.26 13.49 15.36
N SER A 31 6.85 14.18 14.30
CA SER A 31 5.56 14.87 14.25
C SER A 31 4.39 13.89 14.19
N THR A 32 4.54 12.83 13.41
CA THR A 32 3.58 11.74 13.26
C THR A 32 3.54 10.90 14.54
N ALA A 33 4.69 10.56 15.13
CA ALA A 33 4.74 9.87 16.41
C ALA A 33 4.02 10.64 17.51
N ARG A 34 4.23 11.96 17.60
CA ARG A 34 3.51 12.83 18.54
C ARG A 34 2.01 12.81 18.29
N TYR A 35 1.58 12.93 17.04
CA TYR A 35 0.17 12.84 16.69
C TYR A 35 -0.45 11.52 17.17
N PHE A 36 0.23 10.39 16.97
CA PHE A 36 -0.24 9.09 17.43
C PHE A 36 -0.32 9.00 18.96
N HIS A 37 0.64 9.56 19.69
CA HIS A 37 0.58 9.63 21.15
C HIS A 37 -0.57 10.51 21.66
N ASP A 38 -0.71 11.73 21.13
CA ASP A 38 -1.70 12.71 21.58
C ASP A 38 -3.15 12.21 21.40
N HIS A 39 -3.37 11.29 20.45
CA HIS A 39 -4.68 10.71 20.14
C HIS A 39 -4.86 9.28 20.65
N GLY A 40 -3.94 8.77 21.47
CA GLY A 40 -4.03 7.40 22.05
C GLY A 40 -3.89 6.28 21.02
N LEU A 41 -3.36 6.56 19.83
CA LEU A 41 -3.11 5.58 18.78
C LEU A 41 -1.76 4.86 18.95
N ALA A 42 -0.85 5.40 19.76
CA ALA A 42 0.47 4.79 19.96
C ALA A 42 0.40 3.36 20.51
N ASP A 43 -0.58 3.06 21.36
CA ASP A 43 -0.76 1.78 22.06
C ASP A 43 -1.06 0.59 21.13
N ILE A 44 -1.43 0.87 19.87
CA ILE A 44 -1.64 -0.20 18.89
C ILE A 44 -0.32 -0.78 18.38
N TYR A 45 0.79 -0.07 18.55
CA TYR A 45 2.13 -0.51 18.16
C TYR A 45 2.91 -0.97 19.38
N ASP A 46 3.75 -2.00 19.21
CA ASP A 46 4.63 -2.50 20.26
C ASP A 46 5.89 -1.61 20.40
N SER A 47 6.21 -0.82 19.37
CA SER A 47 7.25 0.20 19.40
C SER A 47 6.98 1.29 18.35
N ILE A 48 7.43 2.52 18.62
CA ILE A 48 7.49 3.61 17.65
C ILE A 48 8.94 4.08 17.55
N ARG A 49 9.47 4.13 16.34
CA ARG A 49 10.86 4.51 16.05
C ARG A 49 10.89 5.72 15.13
N THR A 50 11.52 6.80 15.60
CA THR A 50 11.57 8.08 14.87
C THR A 50 12.95 8.43 14.33
N SER A 51 14.00 7.96 14.99
CA SER A 51 15.39 8.26 14.65
C SER A 51 15.75 7.96 13.19
N GLU A 52 15.21 6.88 12.63
CA GLU A 52 15.48 6.41 11.28
C GLU A 52 14.84 7.33 10.24
N VAL A 53 13.63 7.82 10.52
CA VAL A 53 12.88 8.69 9.60
C VAL A 53 13.37 10.13 9.71
N ASP A 54 13.55 10.63 10.94
CA ASP A 54 14.06 11.97 11.20
C ASP A 54 15.53 12.12 10.77
N GLY A 55 16.28 11.02 10.75
CA GLY A 55 17.69 10.98 10.33
C GLY A 55 17.91 10.97 8.82
N ILE A 56 16.86 10.97 7.99
CA ILE A 56 16.99 11.03 6.53
C ILE A 56 17.51 12.41 6.12
N ASP A 57 18.65 12.43 5.42
CA ASP A 57 19.21 13.66 4.87
C ASP A 57 18.37 14.15 3.68
N THR A 58 17.42 15.04 3.97
CA THR A 58 16.50 15.60 2.96
C THR A 58 17.18 16.48 1.91
N SER A 59 18.46 16.85 2.10
CA SER A 59 19.24 17.55 1.07
C SER A 59 19.71 16.60 -0.05
N ARG A 60 19.85 15.31 0.26
CA ARG A 60 20.27 14.26 -0.68
C ARG A 60 19.12 13.37 -1.11
N PHE A 61 18.10 13.23 -0.26
CA PHE A 61 16.93 12.41 -0.50
C PHE A 61 15.68 13.27 -0.55
N SER A 62 15.13 13.50 -1.73
CA SER A 62 13.90 14.28 -1.86
C SER A 62 12.70 13.53 -1.29
N PRO A 63 12.03 14.04 -0.23
CA PRO A 63 10.84 13.40 0.33
C PRO A 63 9.61 13.50 -0.59
N THR A 64 9.62 14.39 -1.58
CA THR A 64 8.52 14.53 -2.55
C THR A 64 8.63 13.54 -3.69
N VAL A 65 9.85 13.26 -4.16
CA VAL A 65 10.11 12.25 -5.20
C VAL A 65 10.09 10.85 -4.61
N TYR A 66 10.81 10.64 -3.49
CA TYR A 66 10.95 9.34 -2.83
C TYR A 66 10.13 9.30 -1.54
N PHE A 67 8.82 9.53 -1.64
CA PHE A 67 7.93 9.57 -0.47
C PHE A 67 7.86 8.24 0.31
N SER A 68 8.21 7.10 -0.32
CA SER A 68 8.28 5.81 0.35
C SER A 68 9.68 5.44 0.89
N LEU A 69 10.66 6.34 0.77
CA LEU A 69 12.02 6.11 1.27
C LEU A 69 12.10 5.73 2.77
N PRO A 70 11.27 6.29 3.68
CA PRO A 70 11.27 5.86 5.08
C PRO A 70 11.08 4.35 5.26
N LYS A 71 10.31 3.71 4.37
CA LYS A 71 10.10 2.26 4.32
C LYS A 71 11.41 1.52 4.04
N ILE A 72 12.19 2.00 3.08
CA ILE A 72 13.47 1.42 2.67
C ILE A 72 14.51 1.58 3.80
N VAL A 73 14.54 2.75 4.45
CA VAL A 73 15.43 3.00 5.60
C VAL A 73 15.07 2.09 6.77
N ALA A 74 13.80 1.94 7.11
CA ALA A 74 13.34 1.00 8.15
C ALA A 74 13.78 -0.45 7.86
N LEU A 75 13.65 -0.89 6.61
CA LEU A 75 14.10 -2.20 6.15
C LEU A 75 15.62 -2.37 6.28
N ARG A 76 16.42 -1.34 5.94
CA ARG A 76 17.89 -1.36 6.09
C ARG A 76 18.34 -1.55 7.54
N HIS A 77 17.53 -1.14 8.51
CA HIS A 77 17.80 -1.31 9.95
C HIS A 77 17.15 -2.57 10.55
N SER A 78 16.65 -3.47 9.71
CA SER A 78 15.97 -4.71 10.12
C SER A 78 16.76 -5.96 9.75
N ALA A 79 16.42 -7.10 10.37
CA ALA A 79 16.99 -8.40 10.05
C ALA A 79 15.90 -9.33 9.50
N ALA A 80 16.23 -10.10 8.45
CA ALA A 80 15.35 -11.14 7.94
C ALA A 80 15.26 -12.32 8.94
N PRO A 81 14.08 -12.96 9.09
CA PRO A 81 12.84 -12.67 8.37
C PRO A 81 12.14 -11.40 8.89
N VAL A 82 11.75 -10.51 7.97
CA VAL A 82 11.04 -9.26 8.31
C VAL A 82 9.95 -8.99 7.28
N ALA A 83 8.85 -8.38 7.73
CA ALA A 83 7.82 -7.85 6.86
C ALA A 83 7.65 -6.35 7.07
N ILE A 84 7.26 -5.65 6.01
CA ILE A 84 6.86 -4.26 6.03
C ILE A 84 5.55 -4.08 5.27
N LEU A 85 4.73 -3.15 5.74
CA LEU A 85 3.39 -2.89 5.22
C LEU A 85 3.20 -1.38 5.11
N ASP A 86 2.48 -0.96 4.07
CA ASP A 86 2.00 0.41 3.99
C ASP A 86 0.90 0.63 5.04
N LEU A 87 0.80 1.87 5.55
CA LEU A 87 -0.23 2.23 6.54
C LEU A 87 -1.65 2.18 5.98
N ASP A 88 -1.83 2.10 4.66
CA ASP A 88 -3.12 1.92 4.02
C ASP A 88 -3.35 0.54 3.39
N PHE A 89 -2.53 -0.42 3.82
CA PHE A 89 -2.65 -1.85 3.56
C PHE A 89 -3.00 -2.61 4.85
N PHE A 90 -3.93 -3.56 4.77
CA PHE A 90 -4.16 -4.50 5.88
C PHE A 90 -4.54 -5.90 5.39
N LEU A 91 -4.16 -6.91 6.17
CA LEU A 91 -4.49 -8.30 5.92
C LEU A 91 -5.89 -8.62 6.45
N ARG A 92 -6.64 -9.49 5.76
CA ARG A 92 -7.94 -10.02 6.23
C ARG A 92 -7.81 -11.42 6.83
N GLY A 93 -6.69 -12.09 6.59
CA GLY A 93 -6.35 -13.38 7.16
C GLY A 93 -4.83 -13.56 7.31
N PRO A 94 -4.39 -14.62 8.00
CA PRO A 94 -2.97 -14.90 8.16
C PRO A 94 -2.33 -15.30 6.83
N ILE A 95 -1.06 -14.95 6.66
CA ILE A 95 -0.24 -15.39 5.53
C ILE A 95 0.84 -16.38 5.98
N ARG A 96 1.31 -17.22 5.06
CA ARG A 96 2.47 -18.06 5.35
C ARG A 96 3.75 -17.21 5.36
N PRO A 97 4.55 -17.24 6.44
CA PRO A 97 5.86 -16.58 6.48
C PRO A 97 6.75 -17.00 5.28
N PRO A 98 7.61 -16.09 4.78
CA PRO A 98 8.59 -16.46 3.76
C PRO A 98 9.56 -17.51 4.31
N GLY A 99 9.94 -18.49 3.48
CA GLY A 99 11.15 -19.26 3.75
C GLY A 99 12.41 -18.47 3.36
N ASP A 100 13.59 -18.94 3.76
CA ASP A 100 14.88 -18.25 3.55
C ASP A 100 15.23 -17.99 2.07
N ARG A 101 14.54 -18.66 1.14
CA ARG A 101 14.67 -18.48 -0.31
C ARG A 101 13.42 -17.88 -0.96
N GLU A 102 12.57 -17.23 -0.19
CA GLU A 102 11.34 -16.60 -0.67
C GLU A 102 11.32 -15.11 -0.39
N PHE A 103 10.75 -14.39 -1.35
CA PHE A 103 10.33 -13.00 -1.22
C PHE A 103 8.83 -12.94 -1.46
N VAL A 104 8.07 -12.43 -0.48
CA VAL A 104 6.61 -12.34 -0.55
C VAL A 104 6.22 -10.88 -0.68
N PHE A 105 5.26 -10.56 -1.55
CA PHE A 105 4.85 -9.18 -1.80
C PHE A 105 3.36 -9.12 -2.14
N ALA A 106 2.76 -7.93 -2.17
CA ALA A 106 1.30 -7.79 -2.33
C ALA A 106 0.79 -8.43 -3.63
N HIS A 107 1.28 -7.95 -4.77
CA HIS A 107 0.89 -8.43 -6.10
C HIS A 107 1.86 -7.94 -7.17
N HIS A 108 1.77 -8.54 -8.36
CA HIS A 108 2.45 -8.00 -9.53
C HIS A 108 1.70 -6.81 -10.14
N GLU A 109 2.43 -5.96 -10.85
CA GLU A 109 1.87 -4.94 -11.73
C GLU A 109 2.39 -5.09 -13.17
N THR A 110 1.55 -4.72 -14.16
CA THR A 110 1.98 -4.66 -15.57
C THR A 110 2.92 -3.48 -15.82
N LEU A 111 3.79 -3.61 -16.84
CA LEU A 111 4.84 -2.64 -17.11
C LEU A 111 4.38 -1.56 -18.10
N ASP A 112 3.50 -0.67 -17.64
CA ASP A 112 3.20 0.57 -18.37
C ASP A 112 4.43 1.48 -18.35
N ARG A 113 4.99 1.81 -19.53
CA ARG A 113 6.24 2.58 -19.67
C ARG A 113 6.19 4.00 -19.11
N ARG A 114 4.99 4.55 -18.85
CA ARG A 114 4.85 5.84 -18.17
C ARG A 114 5.22 5.73 -16.69
N ILE A 115 4.85 4.63 -16.04
CA ILE A 115 5.10 4.38 -14.61
C ILE A 115 6.37 3.55 -14.39
N TYR A 116 6.65 2.61 -15.29
CA TYR A 116 7.78 1.70 -15.29
C TYR A 116 8.61 1.88 -16.57
N PRO A 117 9.31 3.01 -16.72
CA PRO A 117 10.19 3.25 -17.87
C PRO A 117 11.32 2.20 -17.92
N ARG A 118 12.02 2.12 -19.06
CA ARG A 118 13.22 1.27 -19.13
C ARG A 118 14.31 1.86 -18.25
N PHE A 119 15.25 1.02 -17.81
CA PHE A 119 16.36 1.52 -17.01
C PHE A 119 17.18 2.59 -17.75
N THR A 120 17.32 2.46 -19.07
CA THR A 120 17.99 3.45 -19.94
C THR A 120 17.31 4.81 -20.00
N ASP A 121 16.03 4.88 -19.67
CA ASP A 121 15.23 6.11 -19.73
C ASP A 121 15.20 6.81 -18.35
N LEU A 122 15.75 6.17 -17.32
CA LEU A 122 15.80 6.70 -15.96
C LEU A 122 17.05 7.56 -15.73
N THR A 123 16.89 8.61 -14.95
CA THR A 123 18.02 9.35 -14.40
C THR A 123 18.83 8.43 -13.46
N ASN A 124 20.14 8.37 -13.69
CA ASN A 124 21.09 7.55 -12.95
C ASN A 124 22.38 8.36 -12.68
N PRO A 125 22.35 9.33 -11.76
CA PRO A 125 23.45 10.30 -11.58
C PRO A 125 24.74 9.63 -11.09
N HIS A 126 24.63 8.50 -10.40
CA HIS A 126 25.76 7.74 -9.86
C HIS A 126 26.28 6.65 -10.80
N ASN A 127 25.79 6.60 -12.04
CA ASN A 127 26.16 5.58 -13.03
C ASN A 127 26.04 4.13 -12.50
N LEU A 128 25.03 3.88 -11.65
CA LEU A 128 24.75 2.57 -11.08
C LEU A 128 24.62 1.52 -12.18
N GLN A 129 25.15 0.33 -11.91
CA GLN A 129 25.13 -0.79 -12.85
C GLN A 129 24.29 -1.92 -12.28
N PHE A 130 23.41 -2.46 -13.11
CA PHE A 130 22.61 -3.65 -12.79
C PHE A 130 22.88 -4.73 -13.85
N PRO A 131 24.01 -5.46 -13.73
CA PRO A 131 24.37 -6.48 -14.72
C PRO A 131 23.29 -7.55 -14.84
N GLY A 132 22.90 -7.87 -16.08
CA GLY A 132 21.80 -8.81 -16.34
C GLY A 132 20.41 -8.24 -16.08
N TRP A 133 20.27 -6.91 -15.97
CA TRP A 133 18.98 -6.24 -15.92
C TRP A 133 18.06 -6.69 -17.06
N ARG A 134 16.78 -6.86 -16.74
CA ARG A 134 15.74 -7.17 -17.71
C ARG A 134 14.58 -6.19 -17.59
N ASP A 135 14.29 -5.50 -18.70
CA ASP A 135 13.17 -4.54 -18.77
C ASP A 135 11.79 -5.21 -18.72
N ASP A 136 11.72 -6.54 -18.79
CA ASP A 136 10.50 -7.34 -18.74
C ASP A 136 10.22 -7.96 -17.37
N LEU A 137 11.13 -7.81 -16.40
CA LEU A 137 10.92 -8.30 -15.04
C LEU A 137 9.69 -7.58 -14.45
N PRO A 138 8.69 -8.28 -13.90
CA PRO A 138 7.47 -7.63 -13.40
C PRO A 138 7.77 -6.73 -12.19
N ALA A 139 6.97 -5.67 -12.00
CA ALA A 139 7.02 -4.88 -10.79
C ALA A 139 6.35 -5.66 -9.64
N CYS A 140 6.94 -5.56 -8.44
CA CYS A 140 6.38 -6.13 -7.22
C CYS A 140 5.81 -5.01 -6.37
N ASN A 141 4.48 -4.93 -6.24
CA ASN A 141 3.86 -3.91 -5.40
C ASN A 141 4.25 -4.14 -3.93
N MET A 142 4.82 -3.11 -3.32
CA MET A 142 5.42 -3.14 -1.99
C MET A 142 4.50 -2.59 -0.88
N ALA A 143 3.18 -2.52 -1.12
CA ALA A 143 2.22 -2.23 -0.06
C ALA A 143 2.23 -3.31 1.02
N PHE A 144 2.69 -4.50 0.65
CA PHE A 144 3.15 -5.55 1.53
C PHE A 144 4.45 -6.13 0.97
N ALA A 145 5.44 -6.36 1.83
CA ALA A 145 6.65 -7.10 1.48
C ALA A 145 7.17 -7.88 2.68
N ALA A 146 7.53 -9.14 2.50
CA ALA A 146 8.21 -9.97 3.49
C ALA A 146 9.44 -10.65 2.89
N PHE A 147 10.56 -10.43 3.55
CA PHE A 147 11.88 -10.91 3.16
C PHE A 147 12.24 -12.12 4.02
N GLY A 148 12.46 -13.27 3.40
CA GLY A 148 13.06 -14.42 4.09
C GLY A 148 14.60 -14.40 4.06
N SER A 149 15.20 -13.68 3.11
CA SER A 149 16.65 -13.67 2.88
C SER A 149 17.27 -12.33 3.30
N GLN A 150 18.27 -12.37 4.19
CA GLN A 150 19.04 -11.18 4.56
C GLN A 150 19.83 -10.62 3.35
N ALA A 151 20.43 -11.50 2.55
CA ALA A 151 21.18 -11.07 1.37
C ALA A 151 20.30 -10.32 0.35
N HIS A 152 19.02 -10.70 0.25
CA HIS A 152 18.05 -9.97 -0.57
C HIS A 152 17.72 -8.60 0.01
N LEU A 153 17.41 -8.56 1.30
CA LEU A 153 17.09 -7.34 2.03
C LEU A 153 18.22 -6.31 1.91
N ASP A 154 19.47 -6.74 2.13
CA ASP A 154 20.66 -5.90 2.07
C ASP A 154 20.88 -5.37 0.65
N ALA A 155 20.94 -6.25 -0.35
CA ALA A 155 21.20 -5.85 -1.74
C ALA A 155 20.11 -4.91 -2.28
N TYR A 156 18.84 -5.20 -1.97
CA TYR A 156 17.73 -4.32 -2.30
C TYR A 156 17.87 -2.95 -1.65
N THR A 157 17.96 -2.88 -0.32
CA THR A 157 17.95 -1.61 0.40
C THR A 157 19.18 -0.76 0.07
N GLU A 158 20.36 -1.37 -0.07
CA GLU A 158 21.58 -0.69 -0.50
C GLU A 158 21.40 -0.06 -1.88
N SER A 159 20.96 -0.84 -2.87
CA SER A 159 20.81 -0.33 -4.24
C SER A 159 19.69 0.70 -4.38
N ALA A 160 18.59 0.55 -3.65
CA ALA A 160 17.47 1.47 -3.69
C ALA A 160 17.83 2.83 -3.07
N LEU A 161 18.58 2.83 -1.97
CA LEU A 161 19.11 4.04 -1.37
C LEU A 161 20.16 4.69 -2.27
N ALA A 162 21.10 3.92 -2.82
CA ALA A 162 22.08 4.45 -3.77
C ALA A 162 21.43 5.06 -5.03
N TYR A 163 20.32 4.48 -5.50
CA TYR A 163 19.57 5.02 -6.63
C TYR A 163 18.82 6.30 -6.28
N ALA A 164 18.27 6.42 -5.07
CA ALA A 164 17.48 7.57 -4.64
C ALA A 164 18.35 8.79 -4.29
N GLU A 165 19.57 8.54 -3.79
CA GLU A 165 20.52 9.55 -3.36
C GLU A 165 20.87 10.53 -4.49
N ASP A 166 20.71 11.83 -4.24
CA ASP A 166 20.97 12.92 -5.19
C ASP A 166 20.22 12.80 -6.54
N ASN A 167 19.17 11.98 -6.59
CA ASN A 167 18.46 11.62 -7.83
C ASN A 167 17.02 12.13 -7.85
N ALA A 168 16.84 13.43 -7.61
CA ALA A 168 15.52 14.08 -7.57
C ALA A 168 15.40 15.28 -8.51
N ALA A 169 16.36 15.45 -9.42
CA ALA A 169 16.33 16.54 -10.40
C ALA A 169 15.03 16.52 -11.21
N PRO A 170 14.44 17.68 -11.52
CA PRO A 170 13.28 17.77 -12.41
C PRO A 170 13.53 17.05 -13.74
N GLY A 171 12.49 16.46 -14.32
CA GLY A 171 12.56 15.78 -15.61
C GLY A 171 11.18 15.37 -16.11
N ASP A 172 11.13 14.83 -17.32
CA ASP A 172 9.89 14.53 -18.03
C ASP A 172 9.21 13.20 -17.63
N LEU A 173 9.81 12.48 -16.68
CA LEU A 173 9.27 11.23 -16.17
C LEU A 173 7.98 11.47 -15.37
N HIS A 174 7.09 10.47 -15.39
CA HIS A 174 5.94 10.50 -14.51
C HIS A 174 6.38 10.65 -13.03
N PRO A 175 5.66 11.42 -12.19
CA PRO A 175 6.11 11.74 -10.83
C PRO A 175 6.45 10.54 -9.95
N VAL A 176 5.82 9.38 -10.17
CA VAL A 176 6.11 8.16 -9.39
C VAL A 176 7.18 7.25 -10.00
N ALA A 177 7.64 7.49 -11.23
CA ALA A 177 8.48 6.54 -11.96
C ALA A 177 9.80 6.22 -11.25
N ARG A 178 10.43 7.22 -10.61
CA ARG A 178 11.69 7.03 -9.88
C ARG A 178 11.49 6.24 -8.59
N VAL A 179 10.47 6.57 -7.81
CA VAL A 179 10.18 5.86 -6.56
C VAL A 179 9.69 4.44 -6.82
N THR A 180 8.87 4.21 -7.83
CA THR A 180 8.44 2.85 -8.20
C THR A 180 9.60 2.02 -8.76
N PHE A 181 10.56 2.64 -9.44
CA PHE A 181 11.80 1.95 -9.78
C PHE A 181 12.58 1.53 -8.54
N ALA A 182 12.87 2.47 -7.64
CA ALA A 182 13.60 2.21 -6.41
C ALA A 182 12.92 1.15 -5.55
N GLU A 183 11.60 1.23 -5.39
CA GLU A 183 10.83 0.42 -4.46
C GLU A 183 10.40 -0.92 -5.06
N GLN A 184 9.85 -0.93 -6.27
CA GLN A 184 9.12 -2.08 -6.83
C GLN A 184 9.89 -2.83 -7.92
N ARG A 185 10.89 -2.19 -8.54
CA ARG A 185 11.70 -2.79 -9.61
C ARG A 185 13.02 -3.36 -9.08
N LEU A 186 13.76 -2.60 -8.26
CA LEU A 186 15.03 -3.07 -7.70
C LEU A 186 14.85 -4.27 -6.77
N VAL A 187 13.76 -4.31 -6.00
CA VAL A 187 13.46 -5.47 -5.14
C VAL A 187 13.27 -6.75 -5.95
N ALA A 188 12.59 -6.67 -7.09
CA ALA A 188 12.37 -7.79 -7.99
C ALA A 188 13.67 -8.22 -8.66
N TYR A 189 14.48 -7.25 -9.11
CA TYR A 189 15.78 -7.50 -9.74
C TYR A 189 16.70 -8.31 -8.80
N TRP A 190 16.81 -7.94 -7.54
CA TRP A 190 17.63 -8.68 -6.59
C TRP A 190 17.06 -10.04 -6.22
N ALA A 191 15.73 -10.18 -6.16
CA ALA A 191 15.12 -11.48 -5.95
C ALA A 191 15.43 -12.46 -7.10
N ASP A 192 15.30 -12.00 -8.35
CA ASP A 192 15.65 -12.78 -9.55
C ASP A 192 17.15 -13.11 -9.59
N ARG A 193 18.00 -12.10 -9.35
CA ARG A 193 19.47 -12.25 -9.38
C ARG A 193 19.99 -13.25 -8.34
N LEU A 194 19.38 -13.30 -7.17
CA LEU A 194 19.71 -14.23 -6.08
C LEU A 194 19.02 -15.60 -6.23
N GLY A 195 18.18 -15.78 -7.26
CA GLY A 195 17.45 -17.03 -7.49
C GLY A 195 16.46 -17.34 -6.35
N LEU A 196 15.71 -16.33 -5.91
CA LEU A 196 14.65 -16.46 -4.91
C LEU A 196 13.31 -16.75 -5.58
N THR A 197 12.44 -17.43 -4.86
CA THR A 197 11.03 -17.56 -5.25
C THR A 197 10.29 -16.28 -4.90
N MET A 198 9.85 -15.54 -5.93
CA MET A 198 8.95 -14.40 -5.79
C MET A 198 7.51 -14.90 -5.69
N ARG A 199 6.87 -14.68 -4.53
CA ARG A 199 5.51 -15.15 -4.24
C ARG A 199 4.57 -13.97 -3.96
N PRO A 200 3.67 -13.60 -4.88
CA PRO A 200 2.65 -12.60 -4.56
C PRO A 200 1.62 -13.17 -3.58
N LEU A 201 0.97 -12.30 -2.81
CA LEU A 201 -0.18 -12.68 -1.97
C LEU A 201 -1.36 -13.13 -2.83
N THR A 202 -1.57 -12.46 -3.98
CA THR A 202 -2.63 -12.82 -4.93
C THR A 202 -2.08 -13.23 -6.29
N ALA A 203 -2.78 -14.14 -6.98
CA ALA A 203 -2.51 -14.47 -8.37
C ALA A 203 -2.99 -13.37 -9.36
N SER A 204 -3.77 -12.39 -8.88
CA SER A 204 -4.21 -11.25 -9.69
C SER A 204 -3.06 -10.26 -9.89
N THR A 205 -2.83 -9.87 -11.14
CA THR A 205 -1.92 -8.77 -11.50
C THR A 205 -2.73 -7.48 -11.65
N TRP A 206 -2.21 -6.36 -11.15
CA TRP A 206 -2.76 -5.03 -11.41
C TRP A 206 -2.30 -4.54 -12.79
N ASP A 207 -3.26 -4.28 -13.68
CA ASP A 207 -2.98 -3.65 -14.96
C ASP A 207 -2.93 -2.14 -14.78
N VAL A 208 -1.71 -1.59 -14.81
CA VAL A 208 -1.43 -0.16 -14.58
C VAL A 208 -2.01 0.70 -15.69
N GLY A 209 -1.91 0.24 -16.94
CA GLY A 209 -2.39 0.99 -18.09
C GLY A 209 -3.92 1.02 -18.15
N ALA A 210 -4.56 -0.09 -17.77
CA ALA A 210 -6.01 -0.21 -17.77
C ALA A 210 -6.68 0.19 -16.44
N GLY A 211 -5.91 0.38 -15.37
CA GLY A 211 -6.43 0.73 -14.04
C GLY A 211 -7.36 -0.33 -13.44
N LYS A 212 -7.06 -1.63 -13.64
CA LYS A 212 -7.92 -2.74 -13.18
C LYS A 212 -7.14 -4.01 -12.88
N TRP A 213 -7.75 -4.91 -12.12
CA TRP A 213 -7.22 -6.24 -11.89
C TRP A 213 -7.45 -7.18 -13.08
N THR A 214 -6.46 -8.00 -13.36
CA THR A 214 -6.52 -9.04 -14.43
C THR A 214 -7.42 -10.23 -14.07
N ARG A 215 -7.61 -10.52 -12.78
CA ARG A 215 -8.35 -11.70 -12.28
C ARG A 215 -9.21 -11.38 -11.05
N GLY A 216 -10.10 -10.39 -11.18
CA GLY A 216 -10.93 -9.94 -10.06
C GLY A 216 -10.12 -9.32 -8.91
N GLU A 217 -10.81 -8.64 -8.02
CA GLU A 217 -10.19 -7.94 -6.88
C GLU A 217 -9.72 -8.93 -5.82
N PRO A 218 -8.52 -8.74 -5.22
CA PRO A 218 -7.98 -9.62 -4.17
C PRO A 218 -8.59 -9.35 -2.78
N ASP A 219 -9.78 -8.75 -2.73
CA ASP A 219 -10.48 -8.26 -1.54
C ASP A 219 -10.71 -9.32 -0.45
N ALA A 220 -10.64 -10.60 -0.78
CA ALA A 220 -10.73 -11.66 0.22
C ALA A 220 -9.46 -11.77 1.09
N MET A 221 -8.29 -11.38 0.58
CA MET A 221 -7.01 -11.60 1.24
C MET A 221 -6.49 -10.35 1.95
N PHE A 222 -6.57 -9.21 1.30
CA PHE A 222 -6.09 -7.94 1.84
C PHE A 222 -6.93 -6.79 1.32
N HIS A 223 -6.71 -5.62 1.92
CA HIS A 223 -7.22 -4.35 1.44
C HIS A 223 -6.04 -3.42 1.19
N HIS A 224 -6.09 -2.63 0.11
CA HIS A 224 -5.09 -1.61 -0.20
C HIS A 224 -5.79 -0.38 -0.78
N THR A 225 -5.67 0.76 -0.10
CA THR A 225 -6.55 1.92 -0.37
C THR A 225 -6.00 2.90 -1.42
N TRP A 226 -4.72 2.78 -1.80
CA TRP A 226 -4.03 3.74 -2.66
C TRP A 226 -4.78 4.08 -3.96
N HIS A 227 -5.16 3.06 -4.74
CA HIS A 227 -5.83 3.27 -6.02
C HIS A 227 -7.24 3.88 -5.85
N ALA A 228 -7.99 3.39 -4.86
CA ALA A 228 -9.38 3.80 -4.67
C ALA A 228 -9.50 5.29 -4.32
N LYS A 229 -8.59 5.87 -3.52
CA LYS A 229 -8.69 7.26 -3.03
C LYS A 229 -8.66 8.30 -4.14
N ARG A 230 -7.88 8.08 -5.21
CA ARG A 230 -7.64 9.07 -6.27
C ARG A 230 -8.85 9.25 -7.21
N LEU A 231 -9.77 8.30 -7.22
CA LEU A 231 -10.91 8.26 -8.13
C LEU A 231 -12.25 8.64 -7.47
N LEU A 232 -12.25 8.85 -6.14
CA LEU A 232 -13.48 9.09 -5.38
C LEU A 232 -13.80 10.58 -5.26
N ASP A 233 -15.04 10.91 -5.61
CA ASP A 233 -15.69 12.17 -5.26
C ASP A 233 -15.89 12.28 -3.74
N PRO A 234 -16.27 13.45 -3.19
CA PRO A 234 -16.49 13.60 -1.76
C PRO A 234 -17.48 12.58 -1.18
N SER A 235 -18.56 12.26 -1.91
CA SER A 235 -19.55 11.28 -1.47
C SER A 235 -18.99 9.86 -1.40
N GLY A 236 -18.16 9.49 -2.38
CA GLY A 236 -17.45 8.22 -2.45
C GLY A 236 -16.43 8.07 -1.33
N ARG A 237 -15.71 9.14 -0.99
CA ARG A 237 -14.81 9.16 0.17
C ARG A 237 -15.54 8.92 1.48
N ASP A 238 -16.69 9.55 1.68
CA ASP A 238 -17.49 9.33 2.90
C ASP A 238 -18.05 7.91 3.00
N ARG A 239 -18.49 7.33 1.87
CA ARG A 239 -18.88 5.91 1.82
C ARG A 239 -17.71 5.00 2.15
N LEU A 240 -16.53 5.28 1.60
CA LEU A 240 -15.31 4.52 1.88
C LEU A 240 -14.95 4.59 3.37
N ARG A 241 -14.94 5.79 3.97
CA ARG A 241 -14.67 5.99 5.40
C ARG A 241 -15.64 5.21 6.27
N ALA A 242 -16.94 5.32 6.00
CA ALA A 242 -17.96 4.60 6.74
C ALA A 242 -17.77 3.08 6.66
N ARG A 243 -17.46 2.56 5.46
CA ARG A 243 -17.17 1.13 5.26
C ARG A 243 -15.92 0.68 6.02
N LEU A 244 -14.83 1.43 5.95
CA LEU A 244 -13.58 1.13 6.64
C LEU A 244 -13.76 1.12 8.16
N VAL A 245 -14.51 2.09 8.71
CA VAL A 245 -14.82 2.14 10.14
C VAL A 245 -15.71 0.97 10.55
N GLN A 246 -16.77 0.67 9.79
CA GLN A 246 -17.63 -0.48 10.08
C GLN A 246 -16.81 -1.77 10.13
N GLU A 247 -15.99 -2.00 9.10
CA GLU A 247 -15.15 -3.19 9.02
C GLU A 247 -14.15 -3.26 10.18
N LEU A 248 -13.58 -2.13 10.60
CA LEU A 248 -12.66 -2.07 11.73
C LEU A 248 -13.34 -2.57 13.00
N LEU A 249 -14.54 -2.06 13.26
CA LEU A 249 -15.30 -2.40 14.46
C LEU A 249 -15.85 -3.83 14.43
N ASP A 250 -16.24 -4.34 13.26
CA ASP A 250 -16.66 -5.74 13.10
C ASP A 250 -15.52 -6.71 13.41
N ARG A 251 -14.30 -6.35 13.04
CA ARG A 251 -13.10 -7.20 13.20
C ARG A 251 -12.40 -7.02 14.54
N PHE A 252 -12.47 -5.81 15.09
CA PHE A 252 -11.79 -5.37 16.31
C PHE A 252 -12.73 -4.45 17.12
N PRO A 253 -13.73 -4.99 17.83
CA PRO A 253 -14.73 -4.17 18.53
C PRO A 253 -14.15 -3.15 19.52
N ASP A 254 -13.05 -3.52 20.19
CA ASP A 254 -12.36 -2.65 21.15
C ASP A 254 -11.70 -1.42 20.49
N ALA A 255 -11.50 -1.43 19.16
CA ALA A 255 -10.97 -0.29 18.42
C ALA A 255 -11.88 0.94 18.52
N ALA A 256 -13.17 0.79 18.87
CA ALA A 256 -14.06 1.92 19.11
C ALA A 256 -13.48 2.93 20.13
N ARG A 257 -12.78 2.45 21.16
CA ARG A 257 -12.15 3.31 22.16
C ARG A 257 -10.96 4.09 21.59
N LEU A 258 -10.15 3.43 20.75
CA LEU A 258 -9.01 4.06 20.08
C LEU A 258 -9.50 5.16 19.13
N LEU A 259 -10.50 4.86 18.31
CA LEU A 259 -11.06 5.82 17.35
C LEU A 259 -11.76 7.00 18.04
N ALA A 260 -12.28 6.82 19.26
CA ALA A 260 -12.86 7.91 20.04
C ALA A 260 -11.81 8.94 20.49
N GLY A 261 -10.52 8.57 20.55
CA GLY A 261 -9.40 9.47 20.79
C GLY A 261 -9.07 10.39 19.61
N VAL A 262 -9.68 10.17 18.44
CA VAL A 262 -9.51 10.97 17.22
C VAL A 262 -10.81 11.73 16.95
N PRO A 263 -10.91 13.04 17.29
CA PRO A 263 -12.16 13.81 17.21
C PRO A 263 -12.85 13.74 15.84
N GLU A 264 -12.06 13.72 14.77
CA GLU A 264 -12.51 13.69 13.38
C GLU A 264 -13.27 12.40 13.01
N LEU A 265 -13.07 11.30 13.77
CA LEU A 265 -13.77 10.04 13.59
C LEU A 265 -15.15 10.01 14.27
N GLY A 266 -15.44 10.96 15.16
CA GLY A 266 -16.69 11.03 15.92
C GLY A 266 -17.97 10.90 15.07
N PRO A 267 -18.11 11.59 13.92
CA PRO A 267 -19.28 11.46 13.05
C PRO A 267 -19.49 10.04 12.51
N PHE A 268 -18.41 9.30 12.23
CA PHE A 268 -18.49 7.93 11.71
C PHE A 268 -18.83 6.94 12.81
N LEU A 269 -18.27 7.10 14.01
CA LEU A 269 -18.59 6.27 15.17
C LEU A 269 -20.07 6.37 15.58
N ARG A 270 -20.65 7.58 15.56
CA ARG A 270 -22.08 7.78 15.88
C ARG A 270 -23.03 7.09 14.90
N ARG A 271 -22.61 6.90 13.65
CA ARG A 271 -23.40 6.21 12.62
C ARG A 271 -23.45 4.68 12.86
N GLN A 272 -22.46 4.15 13.57
CA GLN A 272 -22.40 2.74 13.94
C GLN A 272 -23.17 2.50 15.26
N SER A 273 -24.50 2.64 15.24
CA SER A 273 -25.33 2.10 16.33
C SER A 273 -25.42 0.58 16.22
N PRO A 274 -25.48 -0.17 17.34
CA PRO A 274 -25.42 -1.63 17.30
C PRO A 274 -26.56 -2.18 16.45
N ARG A 275 -26.24 -3.05 15.48
CA ARG A 275 -27.25 -3.97 14.95
C ARG A 275 -27.75 -4.75 16.15
N SER A 276 -28.98 -4.42 16.57
CA SER A 276 -29.69 -5.16 17.60
C SER A 276 -29.53 -6.64 17.31
N ALA A 277 -29.07 -7.40 18.29
CA ALA A 277 -29.13 -8.84 18.28
C ALA A 277 -30.61 -9.26 18.34
N THR A 278 -31.33 -9.12 17.24
CA THR A 278 -32.60 -9.81 17.06
C THR A 278 -32.27 -11.19 16.53
N ALA A 279 -32.28 -12.14 17.46
CA ALA A 279 -32.49 -13.54 17.15
C ALA A 279 -33.76 -13.66 16.29
N GLY A 280 -33.57 -13.77 14.98
CA GLY A 280 -34.61 -14.00 13.99
C GLY A 280 -34.68 -15.47 13.69
N THR A 281 -35.62 -16.13 14.35
CA THR A 281 -36.10 -17.49 14.10
C THR A 281 -36.21 -17.76 12.60
N VAL A 282 -35.56 -18.83 12.13
CA VAL A 282 -35.70 -19.34 10.75
C VAL A 282 -37.12 -19.91 10.59
N PRO A 283 -37.96 -19.40 9.67
CA PRO A 283 -39.17 -20.11 9.25
C PRO A 283 -38.78 -21.18 8.21
N PRO A 284 -39.51 -22.31 8.15
CA PRO A 284 -39.13 -23.44 7.32
C PRO A 284 -39.28 -23.13 5.82
N ALA A 285 -38.41 -23.75 5.04
CA ALA A 285 -38.40 -23.67 3.58
C ALA A 285 -39.64 -24.33 2.95
N THR A 286 -40.17 -23.71 1.90
CA THR A 286 -41.06 -24.35 0.92
C THR A 286 -40.74 -23.85 -0.50
N PRO A 287 -41.05 -24.64 -1.54
CA PRO A 287 -40.10 -24.98 -2.60
C PRO A 287 -40.21 -24.15 -3.88
N ASP A 288 -39.19 -24.35 -4.73
CA ASP A 288 -38.96 -23.82 -6.07
C ASP A 288 -40.19 -23.54 -6.95
N THR A 289 -40.17 -22.35 -7.56
CA THR A 289 -40.68 -22.15 -8.92
C THR A 289 -39.79 -21.18 -9.69
N HIS A 290 -39.08 -21.69 -10.70
CA HIS A 290 -38.48 -20.89 -11.78
C HIS A 290 -39.57 -20.14 -12.56
N PRO A 291 -39.24 -18.96 -13.12
CA PRO A 291 -39.09 -18.92 -14.57
C PRO A 291 -37.93 -18.03 -15.09
N THR A 292 -37.26 -18.60 -16.10
CA THR A 292 -36.57 -18.03 -17.28
C THR A 292 -36.55 -16.51 -17.57
N THR A 293 -35.31 -15.96 -17.63
CA THR A 293 -34.64 -15.03 -18.60
C THR A 293 -35.36 -13.76 -19.16
N PRO A 294 -34.65 -12.66 -19.60
CA PRO A 294 -33.35 -12.67 -20.29
C PRO A 294 -32.30 -11.58 -19.95
N HIS A 295 -31.10 -11.86 -20.43
CA HIS A 295 -29.94 -10.99 -20.63
C HIS A 295 -30.30 -9.54 -21.00
N ARG A 296 -29.73 -8.56 -20.28
CA ARG A 296 -29.51 -7.21 -20.80
C ARG A 296 -28.08 -6.78 -20.53
N SER A 297 -27.29 -6.77 -21.61
CA SER A 297 -25.97 -6.14 -21.69
C SER A 297 -26.15 -4.63 -21.48
N ALA A 298 -25.53 -4.07 -20.44
CA ALA A 298 -25.32 -2.64 -20.35
C ALA A 298 -23.91 -2.34 -20.87
N ARG A 299 -23.84 -1.85 -22.11
CA ARG A 299 -22.71 -1.07 -22.60
C ARG A 299 -22.63 0.19 -21.73
N GLN A 300 -21.49 0.43 -21.09
CA GLN A 300 -21.10 1.76 -20.67
C GLN A 300 -20.08 2.26 -21.68
N ASP A 301 -20.48 3.30 -22.39
CA ASP A 301 -19.66 4.02 -23.34
C ASP A 301 -18.43 4.58 -22.62
N GLN A 302 -17.27 4.19 -23.14
CA GLN A 302 -15.97 4.73 -22.79
C GLN A 302 -15.86 6.13 -23.40
N GLN A 303 -15.61 7.15 -22.57
CA GLN A 303 -15.00 8.38 -23.05
C GLN A 303 -13.47 8.26 -22.93
N PRO A 304 -12.70 8.53 -24.00
CA PRO A 304 -11.25 8.56 -23.94
C PRO A 304 -10.77 9.80 -23.17
N TYR A 305 -9.62 9.63 -22.53
CA TYR A 305 -8.86 10.67 -21.82
C TYR A 305 -8.70 11.93 -22.68
N ALA A 306 -9.24 13.06 -22.21
CA ALA A 306 -8.89 14.37 -22.74
C ALA A 306 -7.54 14.80 -22.13
N ALA A 307 -6.61 15.17 -22.99
CA ALA A 307 -5.38 15.84 -22.63
C ALA A 307 -5.69 17.33 -22.42
N GLU A 308 -5.40 17.87 -21.23
CA GLU A 308 -5.38 19.31 -20.95
C GLU A 308 -4.05 19.62 -20.25
N THR A 309 -3.05 20.11 -20.99
CA THR A 309 -2.66 21.52 -21.20
C THR A 309 -2.04 22.20 -19.97
N SER A 310 -0.80 22.63 -20.17
CA SER A 310 0.14 23.25 -19.22
C SER A 310 -0.40 24.48 -18.47
N PRO A 311 0.10 24.77 -17.25
CA PRO A 311 -0.25 25.98 -16.52
C PRO A 311 0.42 27.24 -17.11
N PRO A 312 -0.18 28.43 -16.93
CA PRO A 312 0.31 29.67 -17.53
C PRO A 312 1.54 30.22 -16.82
N THR A 313 2.44 30.77 -17.62
CA THR A 313 3.63 31.54 -17.25
C THR A 313 3.23 32.81 -16.50
N ALA A 314 3.80 33.04 -15.31
CA ALA A 314 3.72 34.33 -14.63
C ALA A 314 4.87 35.23 -15.10
N THR A 315 4.53 36.34 -15.74
CA THR A 315 5.44 37.47 -16.00
C THR A 315 5.36 38.42 -14.80
N THR A 316 6.53 38.77 -14.26
CA THR A 316 6.89 39.91 -13.38
C THR A 316 5.83 40.50 -12.45
#